data_AF-A0A2E4J1C1-F1
#
_entry.id   AF-A0A2E4J1C1-F1
#
_cell.length_a   1.000
_cell.length_b   1.000
_cell.length_c   1.000
_cell.angle_alpha   90.00
_cell.angle_beta   90.00
_cell.angle_gamma   90.00
#
_symmetry.space_group_name_H-M   'P 1'
#
loop_
_entity.id
_entity.type
_entity.pdbx_description
1 polymer ?
#
loop_
_entity_poly.entity_id
_entity_poly.type
_entity_poly.pdbx_seq_one_letter_code
_entity_poly.pdbx_strand_id
1 'polypeptide(L)'
;MSLYWGDLHNHCAVSYGDGTPERALDNARQHLDFCTITGHAFWPDMPMDLARNNKGGGIHMGGFAKLQHFWPQLRLQQSAAKTICPTALV
;
A
#
# COMPACT_ATOMS: atom_id res chain seq x y z
N MET A 1 -1.52 23.93 17.59
CA MET A 1 -1.47 23.10 16.36
C MET A 1 -0.80 21.80 16.76
N SER A 2 -1.42 20.65 16.49
CA SER A 2 -0.81 19.34 16.79
C SER A 2 0.08 18.91 15.63
N LEU A 3 1.26 18.38 15.94
CA LEU A 3 2.20 17.81 14.97
C LEU A 3 1.97 16.30 14.87
N TYR A 4 1.94 15.76 13.65
CA TYR A 4 1.78 14.33 13.39
C TYR A 4 2.90 13.81 12.50
N TRP A 5 3.36 12.59 12.77
CA TRP A 5 4.36 11.86 12.02
C TRP A 5 3.70 10.68 11.33
N GLY A 6 3.86 10.58 10.00
CA GLY A 6 3.24 9.48 9.28
C GLY A 6 3.90 9.17 7.94
N ASP A 7 3.54 8.01 7.42
CA ASP A 7 3.94 7.53 6.10
C ASP A 7 2.82 7.78 5.09
N LEU A 8 3.11 8.53 4.04
CA LEU A 8 2.16 8.87 2.98
C LEU A 8 2.25 7.93 1.77
N HIS A 9 3.26 7.08 1.68
CA HIS A 9 3.52 6.28 0.48
C HIS A 9 4.18 4.94 0.80
N ASN A 10 3.38 3.99 1.32
CA ASN A 10 3.86 2.64 1.60
C ASN A 10 3.39 1.65 0.52
N HIS A 11 4.31 0.91 -0.09
CA HIS A 11 3.98 -0.19 -1.00
C HIS A 11 4.04 -1.52 -0.26
N CYS A 12 3.06 -2.39 -0.52
CA CYS A 12 3.02 -3.75 0.01
C CYS A 12 2.72 -4.77 -1.09
N ALA A 13 2.79 -6.05 -0.73
CA ALA A 13 2.48 -7.21 -1.56
C ALA A 13 1.03 -7.28 -2.02
N VAL A 14 0.14 -6.39 -1.58
CA VAL A 14 -1.21 -6.24 -2.17
C VAL A 14 -1.15 -5.77 -3.62
N SER A 15 -0.05 -5.13 -4.02
CA SER A 15 0.32 -4.88 -5.42
C SER A 15 1.67 -5.58 -5.68
N TYR A 16 2.68 -4.89 -6.21
CA TYR A 16 4.01 -5.46 -6.44
C TYR A 16 5.10 -4.98 -5.46
N GLY A 17 4.73 -4.41 -4.32
CA GLY A 17 5.70 -4.15 -3.23
C GLY A 17 6.02 -5.42 -2.44
N ASP A 18 7.06 -5.36 -1.61
CA ASP A 18 7.39 -6.44 -0.68
C ASP A 18 6.68 -6.27 0.67
N GLY A 19 6.48 -7.39 1.39
CA GLY A 19 5.86 -7.39 2.72
C GLY A 19 4.33 -7.28 2.71
N THR A 20 3.67 -7.82 3.73
CA THR A 20 2.19 -7.83 3.79
C THR A 20 1.64 -6.53 4.36
N PRO A 21 0.43 -6.09 3.95
CA PRO A 21 -0.25 -4.93 4.53
C PRO A 21 -0.35 -4.96 6.06
N GLU A 22 -0.61 -6.13 6.63
CA GLU A 22 -0.75 -6.34 8.07
C GLU A 22 0.55 -6.03 8.79
N ARG A 23 1.67 -6.54 8.28
CA ARG A 23 2.98 -6.28 8.87
C ARG A 23 3.36 -4.80 8.78
N ALA A 24 3.05 -4.15 7.66
CA ALA A 24 3.28 -2.71 7.51
C ALA A 24 2.48 -1.90 8.54
N LEU A 25 1.20 -2.24 8.74
CA LEU A 25 0.34 -1.63 9.74
C LEU A 25 0.85 -1.89 11.17
N ASP A 26 1.27 -3.12 11.49
CA ASP A 26 1.82 -3.49 12.80
C ASP A 26 3.10 -2.71 13.13
N ASN A 27 3.96 -2.48 12.14
CA ASN A 27 5.16 -1.68 12.31
C ASN A 27 4.81 -0.20 12.47
N ALA A 28 3.93 0.34 11.62
CA ALA A 28 3.54 1.75 11.68
C ALA A 28 2.93 2.12 13.04
N ARG A 29 2.12 1.23 13.64
CA ARG A 29 1.53 1.44 14.98
C ARG A 29 2.54 1.63 16.10
N GLN A 30 3.80 1.20 15.93
CA GLN A 30 4.85 1.36 16.94
C GLN A 30 5.59 2.70 16.84
N HIS A 31 5.46 3.42 15.71
CA HIS A 31 6.36 4.51 15.37
C HIS A 31 5.68 5.76 14.79
N LEU A 32 4.45 5.65 14.27
CA LEU A 32 3.78 6.68 13.48
C LEU A 32 2.36 6.93 13.98
N ASP A 33 1.90 8.17 13.87
CA ASP A 33 0.53 8.58 14.15
C ASP A 33 -0.43 8.11 13.05
N PHE A 34 0.07 7.99 11.82
CA PHE A 34 -0.69 7.46 10.68
C PHE A 34 0.22 6.81 9.63
N CYS A 35 -0.36 5.96 8.80
CA CYS A 35 0.28 5.47 7.59
C CYS A 35 -0.76 5.24 6.49
N THR A 36 -0.29 5.20 5.24
CA THR A 36 -1.09 4.80 4.08
C THR A 36 -0.54 3.48 3.52
N ILE A 37 -1.37 2.76 2.77
CA ILE A 37 -0.90 1.70 1.88
C ILE A 37 -1.35 2.09 0.48
N THR A 38 -0.39 2.32 -0.39
CA THR A 38 -0.59 2.85 -1.74
C THR A 38 -0.22 1.76 -2.74
N GLY A 39 -1.21 1.12 -3.35
CA GLY A 39 -0.96 0.17 -4.43
C GLY A 39 -0.78 0.89 -5.76
N HIS A 40 -0.08 0.26 -6.71
CA HIS A 40 -0.05 0.74 -8.08
C HIS A 40 -1.32 0.33 -8.81
N ALA A 41 -1.96 1.29 -9.50
CA ALA A 41 -3.30 1.10 -10.05
C ALA A 41 -3.40 1.39 -11.57
N PHE A 42 -2.58 2.29 -12.09
CA PHE A 42 -2.73 2.76 -13.47
C PHE A 42 -1.45 3.38 -14.05
N TRP A 43 -1.22 3.17 -15.35
CA TRP A 43 -0.18 3.82 -16.15
C TRP A 43 -0.67 3.96 -17.61
N PRO A 44 -1.24 5.11 -18.00
CA PRO A 44 -1.95 5.29 -19.29
C PRO A 44 -1.05 5.21 -20.53
N ASP A 45 0.20 5.65 -20.40
CA ASP A 45 1.20 5.72 -21.45
C ASP A 45 2.25 4.60 -21.33
N MET A 46 1.91 3.51 -20.65
CA MET A 46 2.80 2.36 -20.50
C MET A 46 3.15 1.76 -21.87
N PRO A 47 4.45 1.56 -22.18
CA PRO A 47 4.83 0.87 -23.40
C PRO A 47 4.27 -0.55 -23.45
N MET A 48 3.47 -0.84 -24.47
CA MET A 48 2.79 -2.14 -24.63
C MET A 48 3.57 -3.16 -25.47
N ASP A 49 4.71 -2.78 -26.03
CA ASP A 49 5.63 -3.71 -26.68
C ASP A 49 6.37 -4.53 -25.61
N LEU A 50 5.69 -5.53 -25.06
CA LEU A 50 6.23 -6.40 -24.01
C LEU A 50 7.38 -7.27 -24.53
N ALA A 51 7.49 -7.50 -25.84
CA ALA A 51 8.63 -8.23 -26.40
C ALA A 51 9.94 -7.43 -26.26
N ARG A 52 9.86 -6.10 -26.42
CA ARG A 52 11.00 -5.18 -26.27
C ARG A 52 11.19 -4.67 -24.83
N ASN A 53 10.09 -4.48 -24.09
CA ASN A 53 10.07 -3.83 -22.76
C ASN A 53 9.68 -4.79 -21.61
N ASN A 54 9.98 -6.07 -21.77
CA ASN A 54 9.43 -7.19 -20.99
C ASN A 54 9.62 -7.12 -19.46
N LYS A 55 10.62 -6.37 -18.97
CA LYS A 55 10.95 -6.37 -17.53
C LYS A 55 10.01 -5.50 -16.68
N GLY A 56 9.50 -4.39 -17.23
CA GLY A 56 8.67 -3.45 -16.47
C GLY A 56 7.18 -3.69 -16.62
N GLY A 57 6.70 -3.81 -17.86
CA GLY A 57 5.26 -3.82 -18.17
C GLY A 57 4.48 -4.96 -17.50
N GLY A 58 5.04 -6.17 -17.50
CA GLY A 58 4.41 -7.34 -16.88
C GLY A 58 4.24 -7.19 -15.36
N ILE A 59 5.22 -6.58 -14.68
CA ILE A 59 5.15 -6.32 -13.23
C ILE A 59 4.03 -5.32 -12.93
N HIS A 60 3.93 -4.24 -13.71
CA HIS A 60 2.89 -3.23 -13.50
C HIS A 60 1.50 -3.80 -13.72
N MET A 61 1.27 -4.48 -14.86
CA MET A 61 -0.03 -5.10 -15.14
C MET A 61 -0.41 -6.12 -14.07
N GLY A 62 0.55 -6.96 -13.65
CA GLY A 62 0.35 -7.93 -12.58
C GLY A 62 -0.01 -7.26 -11.25
N GLY A 63 0.68 -6.18 -10.87
CA GLY A 63 0.36 -5.45 -9.64
C GLY A 63 -0.94 -4.65 -9.71
N PHE A 64 -1.34 -4.15 -10.88
CA PHE A 64 -2.67 -3.53 -11.07
C PHE A 64 -3.76 -4.57 -10.84
N ALA A 65 -3.64 -5.74 -11.48
CA ALA A 65 -4.59 -6.84 -11.33
C ALA A 65 -4.63 -7.38 -9.89
N LYS A 66 -3.46 -7.53 -9.25
CA LYS A 66 -3.34 -7.97 -7.86
C LYS A 66 -3.99 -6.97 -6.90
N LEU A 67 -3.74 -5.67 -7.09
CA LEU A 67 -4.36 -4.63 -6.28
C LEU A 67 -5.88 -4.65 -6.44
N GLN A 68 -6.39 -4.73 -7.67
CA GLN A 68 -7.82 -4.81 -7.93
C GLN A 68 -8.46 -6.03 -7.24
N HIS A 69 -7.81 -7.19 -7.31
CA HIS A 69 -8.29 -8.43 -6.69
C HIS A 69 -8.34 -8.35 -5.16
N PHE A 70 -7.27 -7.87 -4.53
CA PHE A 70 -7.16 -7.83 -3.06
C PHE A 70 -7.70 -6.53 -2.44
N TRP A 71 -8.17 -5.56 -3.24
CA TRP A 71 -8.67 -4.28 -2.75
C TRP A 71 -9.73 -4.40 -1.65
N PRO A 72 -10.75 -5.28 -1.75
CA PRO A 72 -11.73 -5.44 -0.67
C PRO A 72 -11.10 -5.90 0.64
N GLN A 73 -10.18 -6.87 0.57
CA GLN A 73 -9.47 -7.38 1.75
C GLN A 73 -8.58 -6.31 2.39
N LEU A 74 -7.83 -5.55 1.59
CA LEU A 74 -7.01 -4.44 2.07
C LEU A 74 -7.87 -3.41 2.83
N ARG A 75 -9.04 -3.05 2.30
CA ARG A 75 -9.95 -2.12 2.96
C ARG A 75 -10.46 -2.66 4.30
N LEU A 76 -10.72 -3.95 4.41
CA LEU A 76 -11.11 -4.59 5.67
C LEU A 76 -9.96 -4.52 6.68
N GLN A 77 -8.74 -4.84 6.27
CA GLN A 77 -7.54 -4.79 7.10
C GLN A 77 -7.25 -3.38 7.62
N GLN A 78 -7.31 -2.38 6.74
CA GLN A 78 -7.15 -0.97 7.12
C GLN A 78 -8.25 -0.52 8.08
N SER A 79 -9.50 -0.96 7.87
CA SER A 79 -10.61 -0.62 8.75
C SER A 79 -10.47 -1.24 10.13
N ALA A 80 -9.99 -2.49 10.22
CA ALA A 80 -9.66 -3.15 11.49
C ALA A 80 -8.46 -2.49 12.18
N ALA A 81 -7.51 -1.93 11.42
CA ALA A 81 -6.35 -1.23 11.95
C ALA A 81 -6.67 0.18 12.50
N LYS A 82 -7.78 0.80 12.08
CA LYS A 82 -8.20 2.15 12.51
C LYS A 82 -8.54 2.25 14.01
N THR A 83 -8.70 1.13 14.72
CA THR A 83 -9.18 1.13 16.11
C THR A 83 -8.07 1.39 17.15
N ILE A 84 -6.84 1.72 16.75
CA ILE A 84 -5.69 1.67 17.66
C ILE A 84 -5.09 3.05 17.91
N CYS A 85 -5.59 3.69 18.98
CA CYS A 85 -4.89 4.49 20.02
C CYS A 85 -5.71 5.72 20.49
N PRO A 86 -6.51 5.61 21.58
CA PRO A 86 -7.05 6.76 22.29
C PRO A 86 -6.02 7.47 23.20
N THR A 87 -4.79 6.96 23.29
CA THR A 87 -3.87 7.23 24.42
C THR A 87 -2.57 7.93 24.05
N ALA A 88 -2.48 8.62 22.91
CA ALA A 88 -1.42 9.63 22.73
C ALA A 88 -1.80 10.92 23.47
N LEU A 89 -1.95 10.82 24.80
CA LEU A 89 -1.87 11.96 25.72
C LEU A 89 -0.41 12.01 26.19
N VAL A 90 0.37 12.84 25.51
CA VAL A 90 1.46 13.61 26.10
C VAL A 90 1.27 15.06 25.69
#